data_AF-A0A524GDB3-F1
#
_entry.id   AF-A0A524GDB3-F1
#
_cell.length_a   1.000
_cell.length_b   1.000
_cell.length_c   1.000
_cell.angle_alpha   90.00
_cell.angle_beta   90.00
_cell.angle_gamma   90.00
#
_symmetry.space_group_name_H-M   'P 1'
#
loop_
_entity.id
_entity.type
_entity.pdbx_description
1 polymer ?
#
loop_
_entity_poly.entity_id
_entity_poly.type
_entity_poly.pdbx_seq_one_letter_code
_entity_poly.pdbx_strand_id
1 'polypeptide(L)'
;MSELLNLNDMQQRILAHAEYMASLGKIKREGGLVLREVFLRGEVKRGEIPRITGKPERSARRILKELLDHNLLTSETEKSPVRLCLSMDAVEHYFPRLFSSTPG
;
A
#
# COMPACT_ATOMS: atom_id res chain seq x y z
N MET A 1 -19.95 -9.97 -14.05
CA MET A 1 -18.66 -10.57 -13.66
C MET A 1 -17.51 -9.71 -14.17
N SER A 2 -17.44 -8.47 -13.71
CA SER A 2 -16.43 -7.47 -14.13
C SER A 2 -16.10 -6.46 -13.01
N GLU A 3 -16.75 -6.58 -11.84
CA GLU A 3 -16.63 -5.63 -10.72
C GLU A 3 -15.40 -5.90 -9.83
N LEU A 4 -14.81 -7.10 -9.89
CA LEU A 4 -13.66 -7.45 -9.04
C LEU A 4 -12.36 -6.76 -9.47
N LEU A 5 -12.32 -6.25 -10.70
CA LEU A 5 -11.17 -5.58 -11.32
C LEU A 5 -11.49 -4.14 -11.71
N ASN A 6 -12.51 -3.54 -11.09
CA ASN A 6 -12.74 -2.11 -11.29
C ASN A 6 -11.64 -1.36 -10.54
N LEU A 7 -10.74 -0.72 -11.28
CA LEU A 7 -9.58 0.01 -10.75
C LEU A 7 -9.99 1.00 -9.66
N ASN A 8 -11.18 1.59 -9.79
CA ASN A 8 -11.76 2.50 -8.81
C ASN A 8 -12.11 1.81 -7.48
N ASP A 9 -12.67 0.61 -7.52
CA ASP A 9 -13.05 -0.13 -6.31
C ASP A 9 -11.82 -0.62 -5.56
N MET A 10 -10.76 -1.02 -6.28
CA MET A 10 -9.48 -1.37 -5.66
C MET A 10 -8.82 -0.14 -4.99
N GLN A 11 -8.85 1.03 -5.63
CA GLN A 11 -8.36 2.25 -5.00
C GLN A 11 -9.12 2.59 -3.72
N GLN A 12 -10.45 2.49 -3.75
CA GLN A 12 -11.27 2.76 -2.56
C GLN A 12 -10.96 1.79 -1.42
N ARG A 13 -10.75 0.50 -1.72
CA ARG A 13 -10.34 -0.50 -0.72
C ARG A 13 -8.97 -0.21 -0.13
N ILE A 14 -7.99 0.16 -0.96
CA ILE A 14 -6.64 0.54 -0.49
C ILE A 14 -6.71 1.75 0.44
N LEU A 15 -7.46 2.78 0.04
CA LEU A 15 -7.66 3.97 0.86
C LEU A 15 -8.39 3.65 2.17
N ALA A 16 -9.44 2.84 2.13
CA ALA A 16 -10.18 2.42 3.31
C ALA A 16 -9.31 1.60 4.27
N HIS A 17 -8.47 0.69 3.76
CA HIS A 17 -7.52 -0.06 4.57
C HIS A 17 -6.46 0.84 5.20
N ALA A 18 -5.92 1.80 4.44
CA ALA A 18 -4.97 2.77 4.95
C ALA A 18 -5.61 3.66 6.04
N GLU A 19 -6.86 4.06 5.87
CA GLU A 19 -7.63 4.82 6.85
C GLU A 19 -7.85 4.03 8.13
N TYR A 20 -8.21 2.74 8.00
CA TYR A 20 -8.34 1.83 9.14
C TYR A 20 -7.01 1.70 9.91
N MET A 21 -5.91 1.43 9.21
CA MET A 21 -4.58 1.36 9.82
C MET A 21 -4.16 2.68 10.47
N ALA A 22 -4.55 3.81 9.89
CA ALA A 22 -4.32 5.14 10.46
C ALA A 22 -5.14 5.39 11.74
N SER A 23 -6.41 4.93 11.77
CA SER A 23 -7.24 5.00 12.98
C SER A 23 -6.70 4.15 14.14
N LEU A 24 -5.99 3.06 13.82
CA LEU A 24 -5.27 2.24 14.79
C LEU A 24 -3.91 2.83 15.22
N GLY A 25 -3.52 3.99 14.66
CA GLY A 25 -2.24 4.63 14.94
C GLY A 25 -1.02 3.90 14.38
N LYS A 26 -1.22 2.90 13.51
CA LYS A 26 -0.13 2.10 12.91
C LYS A 26 0.59 2.87 11.81
N ILE A 27 -0.16 3.61 10.99
CA ILE A 27 0.41 4.45 9.93
C ILE A 27 -0.13 5.88 10.00
N LYS A 28 0.56 6.83 9.40
CA LYS A 28 -0.02 8.14 9.10
C LYS A 28 -1.04 8.07 7.97
N ARG A 29 -2.07 8.92 8.07
CA ARG A 29 -3.16 9.01 7.08
C ARG A 29 -2.62 9.31 5.67
N GLU A 30 -1.58 10.13 5.57
CA GLU A 30 -0.91 10.45 4.31
C GLU A 30 -0.23 9.25 3.66
N GLY A 31 0.03 8.16 4.40
CA GLY A 31 0.51 6.90 3.86
C GLY A 31 -0.46 6.27 2.85
N GLY A 32 -1.77 6.50 3.00
CA GLY A 32 -2.77 6.04 2.03
C GLY A 32 -2.59 6.65 0.64
N LEU A 33 -2.11 7.89 0.55
CA LEU A 33 -1.80 8.54 -0.73
C LEU A 33 -0.66 7.83 -1.45
N VAL A 34 0.36 7.40 -0.70
CA VAL A 34 1.49 6.64 -1.25
C VAL A 34 1.02 5.29 -1.76
N LEU A 35 0.22 4.56 -0.98
CA LEU A 35 -0.30 3.26 -1.40
C LEU A 35 -1.14 3.36 -2.67
N ARG A 36 -1.98 4.39 -2.77
CA ARG A 36 -2.75 4.67 -3.99
C ARG A 36 -1.85 4.97 -5.19
N GLU A 37 -0.82 5.78 -4.99
CA GLU A 37 0.08 6.16 -6.09
C GLU A 37 0.91 4.97 -6.58
N VAL A 38 1.39 4.13 -5.66
CA VAL A 38 2.08 2.89 -6.00
C VAL A 38 1.14 1.90 -6.68
N PHE A 39 -0.12 1.81 -6.27
CA PHE A 39 -1.12 0.99 -6.95
C PHE A 39 -1.35 1.44 -8.40
N LEU A 40 -1.45 2.76 -8.62
CA LEU A 40 -1.70 3.34 -9.93
C LEU A 40 -0.51 3.21 -10.89
N ARG A 41 0.70 3.43 -10.36
CA ARG A 41 1.93 3.47 -11.17
C ARG A 41 2.70 2.16 -11.19
N GLY A 42 2.33 1.21 -10.34
CA GLY A 42 3.08 -0.03 -10.07
C GLY A 42 4.30 0.18 -9.17
N GLU A 43 5.06 1.25 -9.39
CA GLU A 43 6.22 1.61 -8.58
C GLU A 43 6.37 3.12 -8.40
N VAL A 44 6.93 3.52 -7.25
CA VAL A 44 7.18 4.93 -6.91
C VAL A 44 8.59 5.08 -6.39
N LYS A 45 9.33 6.08 -6.88
CA LYS A 45 10.66 6.40 -6.36
C LYS A 45 10.55 6.99 -4.95
N ARG A 46 11.45 6.60 -4.05
CA ARG A 46 11.49 7.13 -2.67
C ARG A 46 11.56 8.66 -2.59
N GLY A 47 12.21 9.29 -3.58
CA GLY A 47 12.29 10.75 -3.71
C GLY A 47 10.97 11.43 -4.08
N GLU A 48 9.97 10.70 -4.59
CA GLU A 48 8.64 11.24 -4.88
C GLU A 48 7.68 11.22 -3.68
N ILE A 49 8.01 10.46 -2.62
CA ILE A 49 7.17 10.33 -1.43
C ILE A 49 6.86 11.68 -0.75
N PRO A 50 7.82 12.63 -0.61
CA PRO A 50 7.52 13.96 -0.07
C PRO A 50 6.49 14.71 -0.92
N ARG A 51 6.58 14.59 -2.24
CA ARG A 51 5.65 15.23 -3.18
C ARG A 51 4.25 14.61 -3.10
N ILE A 52 4.17 13.28 -2.98
CA ILE A 52 2.89 12.55 -2.92
C ILE A 52 2.18 12.79 -1.58
N THR A 53 2.93 12.78 -0.48
CA THR A 53 2.38 13.00 0.87
C THR A 53 2.14 14.47 1.19
N GLY A 54 2.71 15.40 0.42
CA GLY A 54 2.70 16.83 0.71
C GLY A 54 3.43 17.18 2.02
N LYS A 55 4.36 16.34 2.46
CA LYS A 55 5.09 16.50 3.73
C LYS A 55 6.59 16.75 3.50
N PRO A 56 7.27 17.42 4.44
CA PRO A 56 8.72 17.56 4.42
C PRO A 56 9.43 16.20 4.40
N GLU A 57 10.63 16.13 3.83
CA GLU A 57 11.39 14.88 3.66
C GLU A 57 11.48 14.02 4.93
N ARG A 58 11.71 14.63 6.08
CA ARG A 58 11.80 13.92 7.37
C ARG A 58 10.50 13.18 7.70
N SER A 59 9.36 13.83 7.48
CA SER A 59 8.05 13.23 7.72
C SER A 59 7.71 12.19 6.65
N ALA A 60 8.00 12.49 5.39
CA ALA A 60 7.82 11.56 4.28
C ALA A 60 8.63 10.26 4.45
N ARG A 61 9.88 10.36 4.94
CA ARG A 61 10.71 9.20 5.26
C ARG A 61 10.13 8.38 6.41
N ARG A 62 9.54 9.03 7.42
CA ARG A 62 8.86 8.31 8.51
C ARG A 62 7.61 7.58 8.01
N ILE A 63 6.78 8.22 7.20
CA ILE A 63 5.61 7.60 6.57
C ILE A 63 6.04 6.39 5.74
N LEU A 64 7.08 6.55 4.91
CA LEU A 64 7.61 5.46 4.10
C LEU A 64 8.07 4.28 4.98
N LYS A 65 8.77 4.57 6.08
CA LYS A 65 9.23 3.56 7.02
C LYS A 65 8.06 2.80 7.64
N GLU A 66 7.03 3.50 8.12
CA GLU A 66 5.81 2.89 8.67
C GLU A 66 5.15 1.94 7.65
N LEU A 67 5.06 2.35 6.38
CA LEU A 67 4.47 1.52 5.32
C LEU A 67 5.31 0.25 5.02
N LEU A 68 6.64 0.35 5.11
CA LEU A 68 7.54 -0.80 4.96
C LEU A 68 7.47 -1.73 6.18
N ASP A 69 7.51 -1.16 7.40
CA ASP A 69 7.46 -1.91 8.67
C ASP A 69 6.14 -2.69 8.81
N HIS A 70 5.05 -2.17 8.24
CA HIS A 70 3.73 -2.84 8.20
C HIS A 70 3.52 -3.74 6.98
N ASN A 71 4.55 -4.02 6.19
CA ASN A 71 4.47 -4.84 4.97
C ASN A 71 3.39 -4.36 3.97
N LEU A 72 3.10 -3.05 3.94
CA LEU A 72 2.19 -2.46 2.96
C LEU A 72 2.94 -2.11 1.67
N LEU A 73 4.22 -1.75 1.80
CA LEU A 73 5.16 -1.53 0.70
C LEU A 73 6.37 -2.45 0.86
N THR A 74 7.05 -2.71 -0.26
CA THR A 74 8.34 -3.39 -0.29
C THR A 74 9.31 -2.65 -1.21
N SER A 75 10.60 -2.90 -1.02
CA SER A 75 11.66 -2.41 -1.90
C SER A 75 12.77 -3.45 -2.00
N GLU A 76 13.26 -3.72 -3.21
CA GLU A 76 14.35 -4.67 -3.42
C GLU A 76 15.69 -4.18 -2.84
N THR A 77 15.95 -2.87 -2.84
CA THR A 77 17.13 -2.26 -2.23
C THR A 77 16.80 -0.91 -1.57
N GLU A 78 17.72 -0.38 -0.75
CA GLU A 78 17.59 0.95 -0.13
C GLU A 78 17.40 2.09 -1.13
N LYS A 79 17.88 1.92 -2.38
CA LYS A 79 17.75 2.91 -3.47
C LYS A 79 16.67 2.57 -4.48
N SER A 80 16.12 1.36 -4.44
CA SER A 80 15.09 0.92 -5.39
C SER A 80 13.76 1.65 -5.17
N PRO A 81 12.96 1.81 -6.23
CA PRO A 81 11.55 2.20 -6.11
C PRO A 81 10.80 1.30 -5.12
N VAL A 82 9.78 1.85 -4.48
CA VAL A 82 8.85 1.08 -3.64
C VAL A 82 7.70 0.56 -4.48
N ARG A 83 7.29 -0.66 -4.19
CA ARG A 83 6.19 -1.38 -4.82
C ARG A 83 5.20 -1.84 -3.77
N LEU A 84 3.97 -2.10 -4.15
CA LEU A 84 3.00 -2.72 -3.25
C LEU A 84 3.51 -4.09 -2.83
N CYS A 85 3.51 -4.35 -1.53
CA CYS A 85 3.85 -5.67 -1.04
C CYS A 85 2.61 -6.55 -1.13
N LEU A 86 2.68 -7.61 -1.95
CA LEU A 86 1.69 -8.68 -2.00
C LEU A 86 2.14 -9.84 -1.09
N SER A 87 2.49 -9.53 0.17
CA SER A 87 2.76 -10.53 1.19
C SER A 87 1.51 -11.37 1.48
N MET A 88 1.66 -12.61 1.98
CA MET A 88 0.51 -13.49 2.25
C MET A 88 -0.58 -12.84 3.10
N ASP A 89 -0.21 -12.01 4.09
CA ASP A 89 -1.15 -11.21 4.90
C ASP A 89 -1.93 -10.16 4.07
N ALA A 90 -1.27 -9.53 3.09
CA ALA A 90 -1.90 -8.59 2.17
C ALA A 90 -2.76 -9.33 1.15
N VAL A 91 -2.34 -10.50 0.67
CA VAL A 91 -3.10 -11.35 -0.26
C VAL A 91 -4.41 -11.81 0.37
N GLU A 92 -4.42 -12.18 1.66
CA GLU A 92 -5.62 -12.58 2.38
C GLU A 92 -6.64 -11.43 2.50
N HIS A 93 -6.17 -10.17 2.61
CA HIS A 93 -7.04 -8.99 2.70
C HIS A 93 -7.48 -8.42 1.34
N TYR A 94 -6.59 -8.43 0.33
CA TYR A 94 -6.90 -7.93 -1.02
C TYR A 94 -7.70 -8.93 -1.86
N PHE A 95 -7.55 -10.24 -1.60
CA PHE A 95 -8.25 -11.31 -2.32
C PHE A 95 -8.91 -12.31 -1.38
N PRO A 96 -10.05 -11.96 -0.76
CA PRO A 96 -10.85 -12.91 -0.01
C PRO A 96 -11.52 -13.88 -0.99
N ARG A 97 -10.77 -14.86 -1.54
CA ARG A 97 -11.18 -16.04 -2.34
C ARG A 97 -10.05 -16.72 -3.14
N LEU A 98 -8.80 -16.25 -3.09
CA LEU A 98 -7.72 -16.85 -3.92
C LEU A 98 -7.24 -18.22 -3.41
N PHE A 99 -7.55 -18.55 -2.16
CA PHE A 99 -7.42 -19.90 -1.62
C PHE A 99 -8.80 -20.52 -1.42
N SER A 100 -9.58 -20.69 -2.49
CA SER A 100 -10.61 -21.73 -2.45
C SER A 100 -9.90 -23.07 -2.42
N SER A 101 -9.89 -23.70 -1.24
CA SER A 101 -9.68 -25.12 -0.98
C SER A 101 -9.65 -26.00 -2.23
N THR A 102 -8.52 -26.66 -2.48
CA THR A 102 -8.62 -28.04 -2.98
C THR A 102 -8.30 -28.93 -1.79
N PRO A 103 -9.31 -29.58 -1.18
CA PRO A 103 -9.04 -30.73 -0.34
C PRO A 103 -8.56 -31.85 -1.26
N GLY A 104 -7.38 -32.39 -0.98
CA GLY A 104 -6.92 -33.69 -1.47
C GLY A 104 -6.85 -34.64 -0.29
#